data_AF-A0A3N2MUP1-F1
#
_entry.id   AF-A0A3N2MUP1-F1
#
_cell.length_a   1.000
_cell.length_b   1.000
_cell.length_c   1.000
_cell.angle_alpha   90.00
_cell.angle_beta   90.00
_cell.angle_gamma   90.00
#
_symmetry.space_group_name_H-M   'P 1'
#
loop_
_entity.id
_entity.type
_entity.pdbx_description
1 polymer ?
#
loop_
_entity_poly.entity_id
_entity_poly.type
_entity_poly.pdbx_seq_one_letter_code
_entity_poly.pdbx_strand_id
1 'polypeptide(L)'
;METQTITIEEILCENTRRRLKEKEAAAYDPETGRGCSCPLRRVEKLNPFTGHKEHVPEEMTADPDWPLMHTANDWRRLRCRHDFDYWAWTCARIKDKVRPEIVPFRLNRGQRRVVEALESDRLAGRPMRLIVLKARQWGCTTVVEMYIAWLQCCHVRNWHSLLCSQVQGVSGSIRGMLEPMLRHYPAELWEGDEAPSLRAYQGQSGIRELAGRGCHITIATSESVNSVRGSDYAMAHLTEVAF
;
A
#
# COMPACT_ATOMS: atom_id res chain seq x y z
N MET A 1 1.24 -45.58 -12.56
CA MET A 1 0.63 -44.32 -12.11
C MET A 1 0.24 -43.55 -13.36
N GLU A 2 -1.03 -43.57 -13.73
CA GLU A 2 -1.54 -42.71 -14.80
C GLU A 2 -1.45 -41.26 -14.31
N THR A 3 -0.61 -40.47 -14.97
CA THR A 3 -0.54 -39.03 -14.74
C THR A 3 -1.85 -38.46 -15.25
N GLN A 4 -2.74 -38.08 -14.33
CA GLN A 4 -4.01 -37.46 -14.67
C GLN A 4 -3.72 -36.10 -15.33
N THR A 5 -3.80 -36.04 -16.66
CA THR A 5 -3.50 -34.84 -17.43
C THR A 5 -4.65 -33.85 -17.27
N ILE A 6 -4.50 -32.90 -16.34
CA ILE A 6 -5.45 -31.81 -16.16
C ILE A 6 -5.40 -30.92 -17.41
N THR A 7 -6.55 -30.71 -18.04
CA THR A 7 -6.69 -29.85 -19.22
C THR A 7 -6.61 -28.37 -18.84
N ILE A 8 -6.25 -27.51 -19.81
CA ILE A 8 -6.20 -26.05 -19.60
C ILE A 8 -7.59 -25.52 -19.17
N GLU A 9 -8.65 -26.08 -19.73
CA GLU A 9 -10.03 -25.68 -19.43
C GLU A 9 -10.40 -25.99 -17.97
N GLU A 10 -10.01 -27.15 -17.45
CA GLU A 10 -10.19 -27.50 -16.04
C GLU A 10 -9.41 -26.56 -15.10
N ILE A 11 -8.19 -26.17 -15.47
CA ILE A 11 -7.39 -25.19 -14.70
C ILE A 11 -8.11 -23.83 -14.65
N LEU A 12 -8.62 -23.35 -15.79
CA LEU A 12 -9.31 -22.08 -15.88
C LEU A 12 -10.65 -22.09 -15.13
N CYS A 13 -11.40 -23.20 -15.22
CA CYS A 13 -12.64 -23.41 -14.49
C CYS A 13 -12.39 -23.42 -12.97
N GLU A 14 -11.38 -24.17 -12.51
CA GLU A 14 -11.00 -24.22 -11.10
C GLU A 14 -10.52 -22.85 -10.58
N ASN A 15 -9.73 -22.11 -11.37
CA ASN A 15 -9.33 -20.75 -11.03
C ASN A 15 -10.54 -19.82 -10.90
N THR A 16 -11.47 -19.90 -11.84
CA THR A 16 -12.71 -19.09 -11.81
C THR A 16 -13.55 -19.43 -10.58
N ARG A 17 -13.76 -20.72 -10.30
CA ARG A 17 -14.48 -21.19 -9.12
C ARG A 17 -13.85 -20.68 -7.82
N ARG A 18 -12.51 -20.76 -7.69
CA ARG A 18 -11.80 -20.22 -6.51
C ARG A 18 -11.98 -18.72 -6.37
N ARG A 19 -11.90 -17.95 -7.47
CA ARG A 19 -12.09 -16.50 -7.46
C ARG A 19 -13.52 -16.11 -7.09
N LEU A 20 -14.53 -16.84 -7.57
CA LEU A 20 -15.93 -16.61 -7.22
C LEU A 20 -16.20 -16.93 -5.75
N LYS A 21 -15.78 -18.11 -5.27
CA LYS A 21 -15.90 -18.49 -3.86
C LYS A 21 -15.16 -17.51 -2.95
N GLU A 22 -14.01 -16.99 -3.40
CA GLU A 22 -13.29 -15.94 -2.69
C GLU A 22 -14.07 -14.62 -2.67
N LYS A 23 -14.67 -14.20 -3.78
CA LYS A 23 -15.50 -12.99 -3.84
C LYS A 23 -16.73 -13.10 -2.93
N GLU A 24 -17.35 -14.27 -2.86
CA GLU A 24 -18.49 -14.56 -1.98
C GLU A 24 -18.09 -14.62 -0.50
N ALA A 25 -16.94 -15.24 -0.20
CA ALA A 25 -16.43 -15.35 1.17
C ALA A 25 -15.79 -14.05 1.67
N ALA A 26 -15.28 -13.20 0.77
CA ALA A 26 -14.67 -11.95 1.11
C ALA A 26 -15.74 -10.90 1.41
N ALA A 27 -16.10 -10.81 2.69
CA ALA A 27 -16.69 -9.62 3.27
C ALA A 27 -15.69 -8.45 3.34
N TYR A 28 -14.71 -8.41 2.42
CA TYR A 28 -13.72 -7.36 2.34
C TYR A 28 -14.36 -6.14 1.73
N ASP A 29 -14.47 -5.08 2.52
CA ASP A 29 -14.92 -3.77 2.12
C ASP A 29 -14.11 -2.70 2.86
N PRO A 30 -13.12 -2.08 2.20
CA PRO A 30 -12.28 -1.04 2.79
C PRO A 30 -13.06 0.22 3.15
N GLU A 31 -14.19 0.51 2.47
CA GLU A 31 -15.00 1.68 2.79
C GLU A 31 -15.65 1.54 4.17
N THR A 32 -16.32 0.42 4.44
CA THR A 32 -16.90 0.15 5.77
C THR A 32 -15.90 -0.44 6.76
N GLY A 33 -14.71 -0.85 6.33
CA GLY A 33 -13.70 -1.51 7.16
C GLY A 33 -13.98 -3.01 7.41
N ARG A 34 -15.05 -3.55 6.82
CA ARG A 34 -15.41 -4.97 6.98
C ARG A 34 -14.36 -5.85 6.30
N GLY A 35 -13.94 -6.94 6.97
CA GLY A 35 -12.99 -7.91 6.40
C GLY A 35 -11.61 -7.34 6.03
N CYS A 36 -11.26 -6.16 6.53
CA CYS A 36 -9.98 -5.49 6.34
C CYS A 36 -8.90 -6.04 7.30
N SER A 37 -7.66 -5.61 7.09
CA SER A 37 -6.51 -6.10 7.86
C SER A 37 -6.68 -5.86 9.36
N CYS A 38 -6.07 -6.73 10.17
CA CYS A 38 -6.16 -6.72 11.64
C CYS A 38 -7.60 -6.80 12.18
N PRO A 39 -8.41 -7.81 11.78
CA PRO A 39 -9.83 -7.87 12.12
C PRO A 39 -10.13 -7.93 13.63
N LEU A 40 -9.19 -8.45 14.43
CA LEU A 40 -9.32 -8.53 15.89
C LEU A 40 -9.01 -7.21 16.62
N ARG A 41 -8.54 -6.18 15.91
CA ARG A 41 -8.20 -4.86 16.44
C ARG A 41 -9.03 -3.77 15.78
N ARG A 42 -10.29 -4.09 15.48
CA ARG A 42 -11.25 -3.18 14.87
C ARG A 42 -12.51 -3.11 15.71
N VAL A 43 -13.03 -1.89 15.87
CA VAL A 43 -14.25 -1.61 16.61
C VAL A 43 -15.30 -1.01 15.70
N GLU A 44 -16.55 -1.44 15.85
CA GLU A 44 -17.67 -0.79 15.16
C GLU A 44 -17.95 0.57 15.82
N LYS A 45 -17.96 1.62 15.01
CA LYS A 45 -18.30 2.99 15.42
C LYS A 45 -19.31 3.58 14.46
N LEU A 46 -20.18 4.43 14.98
CA LEU A 46 -21.04 5.27 14.15
C LEU A 46 -20.21 6.45 13.66
N ASN A 47 -20.04 6.59 12.35
CA ASN A 47 -19.44 7.78 11.78
C ASN A 47 -20.38 8.97 12.05
N PRO A 48 -19.95 9.97 12.84
CA PRO A 48 -20.83 11.04 13.28
C PRO A 48 -21.26 11.99 12.15
N PHE A 49 -20.58 11.93 11.00
CA PHE A 49 -20.83 12.82 9.86
C PHE A 49 -21.68 12.18 8.76
N THR A 50 -21.68 10.85 8.66
CA THR A 50 -22.48 10.11 7.66
C THR A 50 -23.65 9.34 8.28
N GLY A 51 -23.59 9.05 9.58
CA GLY A 51 -24.56 8.19 10.26
C GLY A 51 -24.40 6.70 9.93
N HIS A 52 -23.35 6.31 9.19
CA HIS A 52 -23.10 4.92 8.84
C HIS A 52 -22.24 4.23 9.90
N LYS A 53 -22.43 2.92 10.07
CA LYS A 53 -21.57 2.09 10.90
C LYS A 53 -20.31 1.69 10.13
N GLU A 54 -19.15 1.91 10.74
CA GLU A 54 -17.84 1.60 10.17
C GLU A 54 -17.00 0.81 11.18
N HIS A 55 -16.24 -0.18 10.70
CA HIS A 55 -15.28 -0.97 11.47
C HIS A 55 -13.88 -0.33 11.37
N VAL A 56 -13.61 0.62 12.27
CA VAL A 56 -12.35 1.37 12.29
C VAL A 56 -11.31 0.67 13.16
N PRO A 57 -10.00 0.88 12.92
CA PRO A 57 -8.95 0.40 13.81
C PRO A 57 -9.14 0.91 15.25
N GLU A 58 -8.87 0.07 16.24
CA GLU A 58 -8.93 0.46 17.66
C GLU A 58 -7.98 1.63 17.97
N GLU A 59 -6.78 1.63 17.38
CA GLU A 59 -5.80 2.72 17.55
C GLU A 59 -6.33 4.07 17.07
N MET A 60 -7.20 4.11 16.05
CA MET A 60 -7.84 5.34 15.59
C MET A 60 -8.68 5.96 16.70
N THR A 61 -9.39 5.12 17.46
CA THR A 61 -10.28 5.59 18.55
C THR A 61 -9.53 6.02 19.81
N ALA A 62 -8.26 5.64 19.91
CA ALA A 62 -7.35 6.02 20.99
C ALA A 62 -6.46 7.21 20.61
N ASP A 63 -6.51 7.68 19.37
CA ASP A 63 -5.70 8.81 18.90
C ASP A 63 -6.13 10.12 19.59
N PRO A 64 -5.18 10.97 20.05
CA PRO A 64 -5.48 12.27 20.65
C PRO A 64 -6.35 13.20 19.80
N ASP A 65 -6.32 13.05 18.48
CA ASP A 65 -7.12 13.85 17.54
C ASP A 65 -8.56 13.32 17.40
N TRP A 66 -8.87 12.12 17.91
CA TRP A 66 -10.22 11.54 17.86
C TRP A 66 -11.32 12.49 18.39
N PRO A 67 -11.20 13.10 19.59
CA PRO A 67 -12.19 14.06 20.07
C PRO A 67 -12.15 15.43 19.36
N LEU A 68 -11.13 15.70 18.55
CA LEU A 68 -10.92 16.99 17.88
C LEU A 68 -11.55 17.05 16.47
N MET A 69 -12.15 15.97 16.00
CA MET A 69 -12.77 15.93 14.68
C MET A 69 -14.05 16.78 14.64
N HIS A 70 -14.12 17.72 13.70
CA HIS A 70 -15.27 18.60 13.54
C HIS A 70 -15.95 18.47 12.18
N THR A 71 -15.29 17.84 11.21
CA THR A 71 -15.79 17.66 9.85
C THR A 71 -15.63 16.22 9.36
N ALA A 72 -16.39 15.87 8.31
CA ALA A 72 -16.23 14.60 7.62
C ALA A 72 -14.80 14.37 7.11
N ASN A 73 -14.09 15.44 6.72
CA ASN A 73 -12.71 15.32 6.27
C ASN A 73 -11.74 15.04 7.43
N ASP A 74 -12.01 15.53 8.64
CA ASP A 74 -11.19 15.19 9.82
C ASP A 74 -11.31 13.70 10.14
N TRP A 75 -12.53 13.15 10.07
CA TRP A 75 -12.76 11.70 10.16
C TRP A 75 -11.97 10.93 9.11
N ARG A 76 -12.06 11.35 7.84
CA ARG A 76 -11.38 10.68 6.73
C ARG A 76 -9.85 10.75 6.89
N ARG A 77 -9.29 11.89 7.27
CA ARG A 77 -7.84 12.06 7.52
C ARG A 77 -7.37 11.18 8.66
N LEU A 78 -8.06 11.22 9.80
CA LEU A 78 -7.72 10.40 10.95
C LEU A 78 -7.80 8.92 10.60
N ARG A 79 -8.84 8.51 9.87
CA ARG A 79 -8.97 7.12 9.40
C ARG A 79 -7.86 6.75 8.42
N CYS A 80 -7.52 7.61 7.46
CA CYS A 80 -6.40 7.40 6.55
C CYS A 80 -5.07 7.21 7.29
N ARG A 81 -4.87 7.86 8.45
CA ARG A 81 -3.68 7.68 9.29
C ARG A 81 -3.61 6.32 9.98
N HIS A 82 -4.71 5.65 10.23
CA HIS A 82 -4.73 4.40 11.02
C HIS A 82 -5.15 3.16 10.23
N ASP A 83 -5.80 3.35 9.08
CA ASP A 83 -6.40 2.27 8.30
C ASP A 83 -5.82 2.23 6.89
N PHE A 84 -4.78 1.41 6.69
CA PHE A 84 -4.14 1.25 5.39
C PHE A 84 -5.12 0.79 4.30
N ASP A 85 -6.03 -0.14 4.61
CA ASP A 85 -7.03 -0.62 3.64
C ASP A 85 -7.93 0.52 3.16
N TYR A 86 -8.38 1.38 4.09
CA TYR A 86 -9.16 2.57 3.77
C TYR A 86 -8.34 3.58 2.97
N TRP A 87 -7.12 3.90 3.40
CA TRP A 87 -6.23 4.81 2.68
C TRP A 87 -5.94 4.33 1.26
N ALA A 88 -5.65 3.04 1.07
CA ALA A 88 -5.38 2.47 -0.24
C ALA A 88 -6.59 2.62 -1.17
N TRP A 89 -7.79 2.35 -0.67
CA TRP A 89 -9.02 2.50 -1.44
C TRP A 89 -9.34 3.97 -1.74
N THR A 90 -9.24 4.84 -0.75
CA THR A 90 -9.66 6.24 -0.85
C THR A 90 -8.65 7.10 -1.60
N CYS A 91 -7.37 7.00 -1.24
CA CYS A 91 -6.31 7.90 -1.69
C CYS A 91 -5.48 7.35 -2.84
N ALA A 92 -5.28 6.03 -2.92
CA ALA A 92 -4.43 5.46 -3.95
C ALA A 92 -5.20 5.08 -5.23
N ARG A 93 -4.54 5.32 -6.36
CA ARG A 93 -5.03 4.97 -7.69
C ARG A 93 -3.97 4.19 -8.45
N ILE A 94 -4.37 3.08 -9.07
CA ILE A 94 -3.49 2.20 -9.84
C ILE A 94 -4.08 1.94 -11.23
N LYS A 95 -3.22 1.57 -12.18
CA LYS A 95 -3.66 1.08 -13.48
C LYS A 95 -4.32 -0.29 -13.33
N ASP A 96 -5.51 -0.48 -13.90
CA ASP A 96 -6.13 -1.79 -13.96
C ASP A 96 -5.28 -2.76 -14.81
N LYS A 97 -5.28 -4.04 -14.43
CA LYS A 97 -4.43 -5.05 -15.07
C LYS A 97 -4.95 -5.50 -16.43
N VAL A 98 -6.24 -5.31 -16.70
CA VAL A 98 -6.93 -5.82 -17.89
C VAL A 98 -7.47 -4.67 -18.72
N ARG A 99 -8.01 -3.65 -18.05
CA ARG A 99 -8.67 -2.51 -18.66
C ARG A 99 -7.73 -1.30 -18.71
N PRO A 100 -7.83 -0.44 -19.72
CA PRO A 100 -7.01 0.77 -19.83
C PRO A 100 -7.55 1.90 -18.93
N GLU A 101 -7.81 1.62 -17.66
CA GLU A 101 -8.39 2.56 -16.70
C GLU A 101 -7.54 2.70 -15.44
N ILE A 102 -7.66 3.84 -14.78
CA ILE A 102 -7.09 4.10 -13.47
C ILE A 102 -8.18 3.88 -12.42
N VAL A 103 -7.95 2.97 -11.47
CA VAL A 103 -8.96 2.52 -10.50
C VAL A 103 -8.48 2.69 -9.07
N PRO A 104 -9.39 2.79 -8.08
CA PRO A 104 -9.06 2.71 -6.66
C PRO A 104 -8.22 1.46 -6.34
N PHE A 105 -7.21 1.62 -5.49
CA PHE A 105 -6.38 0.49 -5.10
C PHE A 105 -7.10 -0.39 -4.08
N ARG A 106 -7.86 -1.37 -4.57
CA ARG A 106 -8.50 -2.41 -3.76
C ARG A 106 -7.59 -3.62 -3.65
N LEU A 107 -7.25 -4.00 -2.41
CA LEU A 107 -6.33 -5.12 -2.20
C LEU A 107 -6.98 -6.46 -2.59
N ASN A 108 -6.22 -7.29 -3.28
CA ASN A 108 -6.54 -8.71 -3.39
C ASN A 108 -6.11 -9.48 -2.13
N ARG A 109 -6.54 -10.73 -1.98
CA ARG A 109 -6.22 -11.55 -0.79
C ARG A 109 -4.72 -11.73 -0.54
N GLY A 110 -3.90 -11.89 -1.58
CA GLY A 110 -2.44 -11.98 -1.42
C GLY A 110 -1.88 -10.70 -0.80
N GLN A 111 -2.38 -9.55 -1.24
CA GLN A 111 -1.98 -8.23 -0.74
C GLN A 111 -2.44 -8.03 0.70
N ARG A 112 -3.67 -8.41 1.04
CA ARG A 112 -4.18 -8.36 2.42
C ARG A 112 -3.31 -9.17 3.39
N ARG A 113 -2.85 -10.36 3.00
CA ARG A 113 -1.94 -11.17 3.84
C ARG A 113 -0.58 -10.48 4.08
N VAL A 114 -0.08 -9.74 3.09
CA VAL A 114 1.16 -8.95 3.27
C VAL A 114 0.92 -7.80 4.25
N VAL A 115 -0.18 -7.09 4.11
CA VAL A 115 -0.53 -5.98 5.02
C VAL A 115 -0.75 -6.50 6.43
N GLU A 116 -1.50 -7.59 6.63
CA GLU A 116 -1.69 -8.20 7.94
C GLU A 116 -0.37 -8.55 8.63
N ALA A 117 0.62 -9.05 7.89
CA ALA A 117 1.94 -9.34 8.43
C ALA A 117 2.70 -8.07 8.83
N LEU A 118 2.68 -7.03 8.00
CA LEU A 118 3.34 -5.75 8.28
C LEU A 118 2.69 -5.03 9.47
N GLU A 119 1.36 -4.94 9.47
CA GLU A 119 0.58 -4.30 10.53
C GLU A 119 0.73 -5.01 11.88
N SER A 120 0.87 -6.35 11.89
CA SER A 120 1.14 -7.11 13.11
C SER A 120 2.43 -6.67 13.80
N ASP A 121 3.49 -6.38 13.03
CA ASP A 121 4.75 -5.85 13.56
C ASP A 121 4.65 -4.36 13.91
N ARG A 122 4.04 -3.53 13.04
CA ARG A 122 3.84 -2.09 13.29
C ARG A 122 3.08 -1.86 14.59
N LEU A 123 1.94 -2.51 14.75
CA LEU A 123 1.06 -2.38 15.92
C LEU A 123 1.64 -3.02 17.19
N ALA A 124 2.73 -3.79 17.07
CA ALA A 124 3.47 -4.32 18.21
C ALA A 124 4.73 -3.51 18.51
N GLY A 125 4.98 -2.40 17.79
CA GLY A 125 6.18 -1.59 17.94
C GLY A 125 7.47 -2.31 17.57
N ARG A 126 7.39 -3.36 16.74
CA ARG A 126 8.56 -4.14 16.31
C ARG A 126 9.06 -3.68 14.94
N PRO A 127 10.35 -3.82 14.65
CA PRO A 127 10.84 -3.63 13.28
C PRO A 127 10.13 -4.58 12.32
N MET A 128 9.48 -4.03 11.30
CA MET A 128 8.78 -4.81 10.27
C MET A 128 9.81 -5.52 9.38
N ARG A 129 9.79 -6.85 9.34
CA ARG A 129 10.66 -7.65 8.48
C ARG A 129 9.86 -8.74 7.78
N LEU A 130 9.78 -8.66 6.45
CA LEU A 130 8.99 -9.58 5.66
C LEU A 130 9.83 -10.18 4.50
N ILE A 131 9.88 -11.50 4.44
CA ILE A 131 10.42 -12.26 3.29
C ILE A 131 9.25 -12.95 2.61
N VAL A 132 9.01 -12.63 1.34
CA VAL A 132 7.87 -13.15 0.58
C VAL A 132 8.35 -14.08 -0.53
N LEU A 133 8.15 -15.39 -0.34
CA LEU A 133 8.18 -16.33 -1.45
C LEU A 133 6.84 -16.27 -2.19
N LYS A 134 6.87 -15.91 -3.47
CA LYS A 134 5.65 -15.62 -4.24
C LYS A 134 5.62 -16.20 -5.64
N ALA A 135 4.41 -16.54 -6.08
CA ALA A 135 4.10 -16.69 -7.50
C ALA A 135 4.11 -15.34 -8.24
N ARG A 136 4.20 -15.38 -9.57
CA ARG A 136 4.23 -14.18 -10.41
C ARG A 136 2.88 -13.46 -10.45
N GLN A 137 2.93 -12.17 -10.81
CA GLN A 137 1.79 -11.36 -11.29
C GLN A 137 0.60 -11.05 -10.36
N TRP A 138 0.67 -11.33 -9.05
CA TRP A 138 -0.42 -10.92 -8.13
C TRP A 138 -0.28 -9.51 -7.54
N GLY A 139 0.83 -8.80 -7.79
CA GLY A 139 1.00 -7.39 -7.41
C GLY A 139 1.58 -7.16 -6.01
N CYS A 140 2.55 -7.98 -5.59
CA CYS A 140 3.28 -7.82 -4.33
C CYS A 140 4.01 -6.47 -4.25
N THR A 141 4.75 -6.09 -5.30
CA THR A 141 5.45 -4.81 -5.37
C THR A 141 4.47 -3.65 -5.19
N THR A 142 3.30 -3.71 -5.83
CA THR A 142 2.27 -2.68 -5.68
C THR A 142 1.85 -2.48 -4.22
N VAL A 143 1.56 -3.55 -3.48
CA VAL A 143 1.13 -3.38 -2.08
C VAL A 143 2.27 -2.90 -1.18
N VAL A 144 3.50 -3.39 -1.39
CA VAL A 144 4.66 -2.96 -0.59
C VAL A 144 4.99 -1.49 -0.84
N GLU A 145 5.02 -1.05 -2.10
CA GLU A 145 5.26 0.36 -2.43
C GLU A 145 4.14 1.27 -1.92
N MET A 146 2.88 0.84 -2.02
CA MET A 146 1.76 1.61 -1.49
C MET A 146 1.80 1.69 0.04
N TYR A 147 2.25 0.63 0.73
CA TYR A 147 2.41 0.64 2.18
C TYR A 147 3.54 1.56 2.63
N ILE A 148 4.69 1.55 1.94
CA ILE A 148 5.78 2.50 2.16
C ILE A 148 5.30 3.94 1.91
N ALA A 149 4.57 4.17 0.82
CA ALA A 149 4.02 5.47 0.49
C ALA A 149 3.02 5.94 1.56
N TRP A 150 2.13 5.08 2.05
CA TRP A 150 1.22 5.40 3.14
C TRP A 150 1.97 5.87 4.39
N LEU A 151 3.03 5.18 4.80
CA LEU A 151 3.87 5.61 5.91
C LEU A 151 4.45 7.01 5.65
N GLN A 152 5.03 7.25 4.47
CA GLN A 152 5.62 8.55 4.10
C GLN A 152 4.59 9.68 3.95
N CYS A 153 3.36 9.37 3.53
CA CYS A 153 2.28 10.33 3.36
C CYS A 153 1.61 10.68 4.70
N CYS A 154 1.40 9.70 5.58
CA CYS A 154 0.52 9.83 6.75
C CYS A 154 1.24 9.78 8.11
N HIS A 155 2.36 9.06 8.23
CA HIS A 155 2.98 8.78 9.53
C HIS A 155 4.29 9.50 9.77
N VAL A 156 5.17 9.49 8.77
CA VAL A 156 6.57 9.89 8.95
C VAL A 156 6.94 11.01 8.00
N ARG A 157 7.92 11.82 8.43
CA ARG A 157 8.59 12.86 7.64
C ARG A 157 10.08 12.59 7.64
N ASN A 158 10.80 13.06 6.62
CA ASN A 158 12.25 12.86 6.49
C ASN A 158 12.66 11.37 6.56
N TRP A 159 11.77 10.47 6.14
CA TRP A 159 11.96 9.03 6.30
C TRP A 159 12.17 8.38 4.94
N HIS A 160 13.42 8.02 4.66
CA HIS A 160 13.82 7.63 3.32
C HIS A 160 13.66 6.12 3.09
N SER A 161 13.29 5.75 1.87
CA SER A 161 13.11 4.37 1.44
C SER A 161 14.06 4.01 0.29
N LEU A 162 14.51 2.76 0.31
CA LEU A 162 15.27 2.14 -0.77
C LEU A 162 14.37 1.14 -1.48
N LEU A 163 14.26 1.25 -2.80
CA LEU A 163 13.87 0.14 -3.65
C LEU A 163 15.09 -0.36 -4.41
N CYS A 164 15.42 -1.64 -4.22
CA CYS A 164 16.49 -2.30 -4.94
C CYS A 164 15.93 -3.45 -5.77
N SER A 165 16.23 -3.45 -7.06
CA SER A 165 15.91 -4.54 -7.99
C SER A 165 17.18 -5.15 -8.59
N GLN A 166 17.05 -6.30 -9.24
CA GLN A 166 18.16 -6.90 -9.97
C GLN A 166 18.64 -6.00 -11.13
N VAL A 167 17.71 -5.54 -11.99
CA VAL A 167 18.02 -4.77 -13.21
C VAL A 167 17.42 -3.35 -13.18
N GLN A 168 17.99 -2.42 -13.96
CA GLN A 168 17.64 -0.98 -13.95
C GLN A 168 16.20 -0.63 -14.37
N GLY A 169 15.51 -1.53 -15.08
CA GLY A 169 14.18 -1.28 -15.67
C GLY A 169 13.05 -1.07 -14.64
N VAL A 170 13.23 -1.49 -13.38
CA VAL A 170 12.19 -1.40 -12.35
C VAL A 170 11.88 0.04 -11.94
N SER A 171 12.83 0.97 -12.14
CA SER A 171 12.65 2.40 -11.84
C SER A 171 11.50 3.06 -12.59
N GLY A 172 11.28 2.68 -13.86
CA GLY A 172 10.15 3.17 -14.65
C GLY A 172 8.81 2.70 -14.11
N SER A 173 8.73 1.45 -13.65
CA SER A 173 7.49 0.86 -13.14
C SER A 173 7.04 1.49 -11.82
N ILE A 174 7.97 1.83 -10.92
CA ILE A 174 7.65 2.47 -9.64
C ILE A 174 7.20 3.90 -9.86
N ARG A 175 7.92 4.66 -10.70
CA ARG A 175 7.49 6.02 -11.08
C ARG A 175 6.10 6.00 -11.70
N GLY A 176 5.86 5.10 -12.64
CA GLY A 176 4.55 4.89 -13.25
C GLY A 176 3.45 4.42 -12.29
N MET A 177 3.79 4.04 -11.05
CA MET A 177 2.84 3.67 -10.01
C MET A 177 2.60 4.82 -9.02
N LEU A 178 3.67 5.45 -8.53
CA LEU A 178 3.58 6.50 -7.51
C LEU A 178 3.13 7.85 -8.11
N GLU A 179 3.54 8.19 -9.33
CA GLU A 179 3.11 9.44 -9.96
C GLU A 179 1.59 9.50 -10.20
N PRO A 180 0.92 8.46 -10.76
CA PRO A 180 -0.53 8.47 -10.85
C PRO A 180 -1.21 8.47 -9.49
N MET A 181 -0.65 7.78 -8.48
CA MET A 181 -1.19 7.79 -7.12
C MET A 181 -1.22 9.22 -6.56
N LEU A 182 -0.09 9.93 -6.62
CA LEU A 182 0.00 11.30 -6.10
C LEU A 182 -0.83 12.30 -6.91
N ARG A 183 -0.87 12.15 -8.23
CA ARG A 183 -1.69 13.00 -9.12
C ARG A 183 -3.19 12.94 -8.79
N HIS A 184 -3.69 11.78 -8.35
CA HIS A 184 -5.09 11.59 -8.01
C HIS A 184 -5.34 11.61 -6.49
N TYR A 185 -4.33 11.96 -5.69
CA TYR A 185 -4.48 12.01 -4.24
C TYR A 185 -5.46 13.13 -3.87
N PRO A 186 -6.52 12.86 -3.08
CA PRO A 186 -7.50 13.88 -2.72
C PRO A 186 -6.85 15.01 -1.92
N ALA A 187 -6.92 16.24 -2.44
CA ALA A 187 -6.25 17.40 -1.85
C ALA A 187 -6.70 17.66 -0.41
N GLU A 188 -7.97 17.39 -0.10
CA GLU A 188 -8.52 17.53 1.23
C GLU A 188 -7.98 16.49 2.22
N LEU A 189 -7.41 15.38 1.77
CA LEU A 189 -6.83 14.33 2.64
C LEU A 189 -5.30 14.38 2.69
N TRP A 190 -4.67 15.32 1.99
CA TRP A 190 -3.23 15.45 1.94
C TRP A 190 -2.72 16.24 3.16
N GLU A 191 -1.70 15.71 3.84
CA GLU A 191 -1.12 16.29 5.07
C GLU A 191 0.33 16.79 4.84
N GLY A 192 0.74 16.99 3.59
CA GLY A 192 2.06 17.57 3.24
C GLY A 192 2.02 19.08 3.05
N ASP A 193 3.17 19.72 3.20
CA ASP A 193 3.32 21.18 3.17
C ASP A 193 3.23 21.78 1.75
N GLU A 194 3.34 20.93 0.73
CA GLU A 194 3.23 21.24 -0.69
C GLU A 194 2.24 20.27 -1.36
N ALA A 195 1.70 20.61 -2.53
CA ALA A 195 0.81 19.70 -3.27
C ALA A 195 1.49 18.35 -3.57
N PRO A 196 0.75 17.22 -3.47
CA PRO A 196 1.33 15.88 -3.60
C PRO A 196 1.94 15.68 -4.98
N SER A 197 3.26 15.48 -5.01
CA SER A 197 3.99 15.23 -6.24
C SER A 197 5.30 14.50 -5.97
N LEU A 198 5.81 13.83 -7.02
CA LEU A 198 7.09 13.14 -7.00
C LEU A 198 8.07 13.94 -7.85
N ARG A 199 9.11 14.51 -7.25
CA ARG A 199 10.11 15.34 -7.96
C ARG A 199 11.50 14.70 -7.97
N ALA A 200 12.33 15.08 -8.94
CA ALA A 200 13.75 14.71 -8.93
C ALA A 200 14.43 15.39 -7.75
N TYR A 201 15.21 14.63 -6.97
CA TYR A 201 15.97 15.20 -5.88
C TYR A 201 17.35 15.63 -6.38
N GLN A 202 17.66 16.93 -6.32
CA GLN A 202 18.98 17.49 -6.65
C GLN A 202 19.57 17.02 -8.01
N GLY A 203 18.71 16.85 -9.02
CA GLY A 203 19.14 16.37 -10.35
C GLY A 203 19.52 14.89 -10.41
N GLN A 204 19.41 14.14 -9.30
CA GLN A 204 19.68 12.72 -9.27
C GLN A 204 18.52 11.93 -9.88
N SER A 205 18.81 11.13 -10.90
CA SER A 205 17.80 10.35 -11.64
C SER A 205 17.24 9.16 -10.84
N GLY A 206 18.03 8.65 -9.89
CA GLY A 206 17.69 7.53 -9.02
C GLY A 206 16.98 7.92 -7.72
N ILE A 207 16.96 9.20 -7.36
CA ILE A 207 16.33 9.66 -6.12
C ILE A 207 15.13 10.56 -6.44
N ARG A 208 14.01 10.22 -5.83
CA ARG A 208 12.78 11.00 -5.89
C ARG A 208 12.41 11.52 -4.54
N GLU A 209 11.91 12.74 -4.50
CA GLU A 209 11.37 13.35 -3.30
C GLU A 209 9.84 13.38 -3.38
N LEU A 210 9.20 12.96 -2.29
CA LEU A 210 7.79 13.19 -2.05
C LEU A 210 7.61 14.60 -1.50
N ALA A 211 7.09 15.50 -2.34
CA ALA A 211 6.98 16.93 -2.03
C ALA A 211 6.18 17.17 -0.73
N GLY A 212 6.60 18.15 0.07
CA GLY A 212 5.91 18.51 1.32
C GLY A 212 6.03 17.50 2.47
N ARG A 213 6.81 16.41 2.32
CA ARG A 213 7.05 15.40 3.37
C ARG A 213 8.53 15.23 3.74
N GLY A 214 9.44 15.73 2.91
CA GLY A 214 10.89 15.53 3.07
C GLY A 214 11.33 14.07 2.90
N CYS A 215 10.46 13.21 2.38
CA CYS A 215 10.74 11.78 2.22
C CYS A 215 11.37 11.51 0.85
N HIS A 216 12.49 10.78 0.84
CA HIS A 216 13.15 10.34 -0.38
C HIS A 216 12.88 8.87 -0.68
N ILE A 217 12.73 8.56 -1.96
CA ILE A 217 12.64 7.21 -2.51
C ILE A 217 13.86 7.04 -3.43
N THR A 218 14.83 6.26 -2.99
CA THR A 218 15.98 5.88 -3.82
C THR A 218 15.67 4.60 -4.55
N ILE A 219 15.86 4.62 -5.86
CA ILE A 219 15.74 3.44 -6.72
C ILE A 219 17.13 3.06 -7.18
N ALA A 220 17.55 1.86 -6.81
CA ALA A 220 18.87 1.33 -7.12
C ALA A 220 18.78 -0.07 -7.72
N THR A 221 19.92 -0.53 -8.24
CA THR A 221 20.09 -1.90 -8.70
C THR A 221 21.13 -2.62 -7.86
N SER A 222 21.01 -3.95 -7.75
CA SER A 222 22.03 -4.78 -7.10
C SER A 222 23.38 -4.71 -7.81
N GLU A 223 23.41 -4.38 -9.11
CA GLU A 223 24.63 -4.17 -9.90
C GLU A 223 25.38 -2.87 -9.54
N SER A 224 24.69 -1.89 -8.95
CA SER A 224 25.27 -0.57 -8.65
C SER A 224 25.27 -0.30 -7.15
N VAL A 225 25.98 -1.14 -6.39
CA VAL A 225 26.04 -1.07 -4.92
C VAL A 225 26.49 0.30 -4.39
N ASN A 226 27.33 1.02 -5.15
CA ASN A 226 27.80 2.35 -4.77
C ASN A 226 26.67 3.40 -4.74
N SER A 227 25.59 3.21 -5.53
CA SER A 227 24.45 4.14 -5.54
C SER A 227 23.61 4.13 -4.26
N VAL A 228 23.81 3.13 -3.40
CA VAL A 228 23.08 2.94 -2.14
C VAL A 228 23.92 3.36 -0.93
N ARG A 229 25.25 3.44 -1.07
CA ARG A 229 26.14 3.73 0.06
C ARG A 229 26.08 5.22 0.44
N GLY A 230 26.09 5.48 1.74
CA GLY A 230 26.14 6.86 2.27
C GLY A 230 24.77 7.52 2.47
N SER A 231 23.69 6.78 2.22
CA SER A 231 22.31 7.24 2.47
C SER A 231 21.72 6.59 3.72
N ASP A 232 20.79 7.29 4.35
CA ASP A 232 20.08 6.91 5.58
C ASP A 232 18.71 6.30 5.27
N TYR A 233 18.70 5.02 4.90
CA TYR A 233 17.45 4.31 4.64
C TYR A 233 16.83 3.78 5.92
N ALA A 234 15.57 4.15 6.15
CA ALA A 234 14.79 3.64 7.26
C ALA A 234 13.70 2.64 6.80
N MET A 235 13.51 2.48 5.48
CA MET A 235 12.74 1.39 4.88
C MET A 235 13.46 0.84 3.64
N ALA A 236 13.30 -0.45 3.36
CA ALA A 236 13.86 -1.06 2.15
C ALA A 236 12.93 -2.12 1.58
N HIS A 237 12.72 -2.07 0.27
CA HIS A 237 12.10 -3.12 -0.52
C HIS A 237 13.12 -3.67 -1.51
N LEU A 238 13.53 -4.91 -1.27
CA LEU A 238 14.40 -5.66 -2.16
C LEU A 238 13.52 -6.62 -2.97
N THR A 239 13.38 -6.37 -4.27
CA THR A 239 12.52 -7.18 -5.14
C THR A 239 13.34 -8.19 -5.92
N GLU A 240 12.78 -9.39 -6.09
CA GLU A 240 13.36 -10.47 -6.91
C GLU A 240 14.73 -10.99 -6.43
N VAL A 241 15.01 -10.88 -5.13
CA VAL A 241 16.31 -11.21 -4.48
C VAL A 241 16.86 -12.62 -4.77
N ALA A 242 16.01 -13.56 -5.16
CA ALA A 242 16.44 -14.93 -5.51
C ALA A 242 17.09 -15.03 -6.90
N PHE A 243 17.02 -13.96 -7.71
CA PHE A 243 17.52 -13.88 -9.08
C PHE A 243 18.64 -12.85 -9.18
#